data_AF-A0A9E5FT23-F1
#
_entry.id   AF-A0A9E5FT23-F1
#
_cell.length_a   1.000
_cell.length_b   1.000
_cell.length_c   1.000
_cell.angle_alpha   90.00
_cell.angle_beta   90.00
_cell.angle_gamma   90.00
#
_symmetry.space_group_name_H-M   'P 1'
#
loop_
_entity.id
_entity.type
_entity.pdbx_description
1 polymer ?
#
loop_
_entity_poly.entity_id
_entity_poly.type
_entity_poly.pdbx_seq_one_letter_code
_entity_poly.pdbx_strand_id
1 'polypeptide(L)' 'MSVEIKIRKGETVDKALRRLKKKVDREGIIKDARAKRGYEKPCERRRRKEKVKNFNSYLRKKWDNA' A
#
# COMPACT_ATOMS: atom_id res chain seq x y z
N MET A 1 -8.27 -12.81 -2.44
CA MET A 1 -7.32 -13.23 -1.39
C MET A 1 -7.88 -12.80 -0.04
N SER A 2 -8.11 -13.73 0.88
CA SER A 2 -8.57 -13.43 2.24
C SER A 2 -7.36 -13.10 3.14
N VAL A 3 -7.44 -12.02 3.90
CA VAL A 3 -6.41 -11.66 4.88
C VAL A 3 -6.71 -12.35 6.20
N GLU A 4 -6.18 -13.55 6.36
CA GLU A 4 -6.29 -14.36 7.58
C GLU A 4 -4.92 -14.55 8.26
N ILE A 5 -4.93 -14.76 9.57
CA ILE A 5 -3.75 -15.14 10.36
C ILE A 5 -4.12 -16.29 11.29
N LYS A 6 -3.29 -17.33 11.28
CA LYS A 6 -3.36 -18.44 12.22
C LYS A 6 -2.52 -18.11 13.45
N ILE A 7 -3.14 -18.16 14.62
CA ILE A 7 -2.48 -17.94 15.91
C ILE A 7 -1.76 -19.23 16.30
N ARG A 8 -0.51 -19.13 16.73
CA ARG A 8 0.26 -20.29 17.21
C ARG A 8 -0.01 -20.53 18.70
N LYS A 9 0.04 -21.79 19.15
CA LYS A 9 -0.11 -22.13 20.58
C LYS A 9 0.99 -21.42 21.39
N GLY A 10 0.61 -20.66 22.41
CA GLY A 10 1.52 -19.85 23.24
C GLY A 10 1.77 -18.42 22.73
N GLU A 11 1.14 -17.99 21.64
CA GLU A 11 1.22 -16.61 21.16
C GLU A 11 0.19 -15.71 21.87
N THR A 12 0.63 -14.52 22.30
CA THR A 12 -0.29 -13.51 22.84
C THR A 12 -1.15 -12.91 21.72
N VAL A 13 -2.40 -12.61 22.03
CA VAL A 13 -3.37 -12.05 21.07
C VAL A 13 -2.85 -10.76 20.42
N ASP A 14 -2.16 -9.91 21.17
CA ASP A 14 -1.59 -8.65 20.65
C ASP A 14 -0.55 -8.86 19.54
N LYS A 15 0.27 -9.91 19.64
CA LYS A 15 1.26 -10.23 18.60
C LYS A 15 0.57 -10.67 17.31
N ALA A 16 -0.51 -11.44 17.43
CA ALA A 16 -1.33 -11.83 16.29
C ALA A 16 -2.00 -10.61 15.62
N LEU A 17 -2.57 -9.70 16.41
CA LEU A 17 -3.18 -8.45 15.91
C LEU A 17 -2.16 -7.56 15.19
N ARG A 18 -0.93 -7.43 15.72
CA ARG A 18 0.13 -6.65 15.08
C ARG A 18 0.52 -7.24 13.72
N ARG A 19 0.60 -8.57 13.61
CA ARG A 19 0.85 -9.24 12.32
C ARG A 19 -0.31 -9.02 11.36
N LEU A 20 -1.55 -9.03 11.86
CA LEU A 20 -2.74 -8.81 11.03
C LEU A 20 -2.74 -7.42 10.42
N LYS A 21 -2.48 -6.41 11.25
CA LYS A 21 -2.33 -5.03 10.79
C LYS A 21 -1.25 -4.91 9.71
N LYS A 22 -0.06 -5.48 9.93
CA LYS A 22 1.02 -5.48 8.93
C LYS A 22 0.63 -6.19 7.62
N LYS A 23 -0.13 -7.29 7.71
CA LYS A 23 -0.61 -8.02 6.53
C LYS A 23 -1.63 -7.20 5.75
N VAL A 24 -2.59 -6.57 6.44
CA VAL A 24 -3.57 -5.64 5.84
C VAL A 24 -2.88 -4.46 5.15
N ASP A 25 -1.87 -3.88 5.80
CA ASP A 25 -1.12 -2.74 5.24
C ASP A 25 -0.32 -3.15 4.01
N ARG A 26 0.31 -4.34 4.02
CA ARG A 26 1.07 -4.88 2.88
C ARG A 26 0.19 -5.17 1.67
N GLU A 27 -0.98 -5.76 1.90
CA GLU A 27 -1.97 -6.01 0.85
C GLU A 27 -2.60 -4.71 0.32
N GLY A 28 -2.41 -3.58 1.00
CA GLY A 28 -2.84 -2.27 0.53
C GLY A 28 -4.37 -2.08 0.50
N ILE A 29 -5.14 -2.97 1.12
CA ILE A 29 -6.60 -3.03 1.03
C ILE A 29 -7.25 -1.70 1.42
N ILE A 30 -6.76 -1.06 2.50
CA ILE A 30 -7.28 0.22 2.97
C ILE A 30 -7.02 1.33 1.95
N LYS A 31 -5.85 1.33 1.31
CA LYS A 31 -5.48 2.31 0.29
C LYS A 31 -6.32 2.15 -0.97
N ASP A 32 -6.52 0.90 -1.40
CA ASP A 32 -7.34 0.56 -2.55
C ASP A 32 -8.81 0.89 -2.34
N ALA A 33 -9.34 0.56 -1.15
CA ALA A 33 -10.70 0.93 -0.78
C ALA A 33 -10.88 2.44 -0.84
N ARG A 34 -9.95 3.23 -0.28
CA ARG A 34 -9.99 4.70 -0.35
C ARG A 34 -9.91 5.22 -1.79
N ALA A 35 -9.04 4.64 -2.62
CA ALA A 35 -8.90 5.04 -4.01
C ALA A 35 -10.15 4.75 -4.86
N LYS A 36 -10.90 3.70 -4.50
CA LYS A 36 -12.12 3.25 -5.20
C LYS A 36 -13.43 3.82 -4.62
N ARG A 37 -13.38 4.65 -3.57
CA ARG A 37 -14.59 5.24 -2.95
C ARG A 37 -15.42 6.10 -3.90
N GLY A 38 -14.77 6.72 -4.88
CA GLY A 38 -15.43 7.54 -5.89
C GLY A 38 -14.98 7.16 -7.30
N TYR A 39 -15.75 7.59 -8.29
CA TYR A 39 -15.34 7.48 -9.68
C TYR A 39 -14.21 8.46 -9.97
N GLU A 40 -13.11 7.94 -10.50
CA GLU A 40 -12.01 8.74 -11.04
C GLU A 40 -12.03 8.62 -12.56
N LYS A 41 -12.02 9.76 -13.26
CA LYS A 41 -11.98 9.74 -14.73
C LYS A 41 -10.67 9.08 -15.21
N PRO A 42 -10.70 8.33 -16.32
CA PRO A 42 -9.51 7.62 -16.81
C PRO A 42 -8.33 8.56 -17.12
N CYS A 43 -8.60 9.79 -17.56
CA CYS A 43 -7.59 10.82 -17.79
C CYS A 43 -6.91 11.29 -16.48
N GLU A 44 -7.66 11.46 -15.40
CA GLU A 44 -7.13 11.85 -14.09
C GLU A 44 -6.25 10.74 -13.51
N ARG A 45 -6.68 9.48 -13.68
CA ARG A 45 -5.91 8.31 -13.28
C ARG A 45 -4.56 8.22 -13.98
N ARG A 46 -4.53 8.52 -15.29
CA ARG A 46 -3.29 8.60 -16.09
C ARG A 46 -2.38 9.72 -15.59
N ARG A 47 -2.93 10.93 -15.41
CA ARG A 47 -2.19 12.10 -14.94
C ARG A 47 -1.57 11.87 -13.55
N ARG A 48 -2.29 11.22 -12.63
CA ARG A 48 -1.77 10.86 -11.29
C ARG A 48 -0.58 9.90 -11.38
N LYS A 49 -0.68 8.86 -12.23
CA LYS A 49 0.40 7.88 -12.44
C LYS A 49 1.66 8.52 -13.02
N GLU A 50 1.50 9.40 -14.02
CA GLU A 50 2.63 10.13 -14.63
C GLU A 50 3.33 11.04 -13.63
N LYS A 51 2.57 11.79 -12.81
CA LYS A 51 3.16 12.62 -11.73
C LYS A 51 4.00 11.80 -10.77
N VAL A 52 3.50 10.65 -10.30
CA VAL A 52 4.24 9.76 -9.39
C VAL A 52 5.49 9.20 -10.05
N LYS A 53 5.40 8.78 -11.32
CA LYS A 53 6.56 8.28 -12.09
C LYS A 53 7.65 9.34 -12.24
N ASN A 54 7.26 10.55 -12.62
CA ASN A 54 8.20 11.66 -12.83
C ASN A 54 8.88 12.05 -11.50
N PHE A 55 8.13 12.11 -10.41
CA PHE A 55 8.67 12.36 -9.08
C PHE A 55 9.67 11.28 -8.64
N ASN A 56 9.32 9.99 -8.80
CA ASN A 56 10.21 8.89 -8.46
C ASN A 56 11.48 8.90 -9.33
N SER A 57 11.35 9.24 -10.62
CA SER A 57 12.51 9.39 -11.51
C SER A 57 13.41 10.55 -11.10
N TYR A 58 12.84 11.67 -10.68
CA TYR A 58 13.59 12.80 -10.15
C TYR A 58 14.38 12.42 -8.90
N LEU A 59 13.72 11.76 -7.94
CA LEU A 59 14.38 11.29 -6.72
C LEU A 59 15.54 10.36 -7.06
N ARG A 60 15.33 9.36 -7.91
CA ARG A 60 16.38 8.41 -8.30
C ARG A 60 17.60 9.12 -8.89
N LYS A 61 17.39 10.01 -9.86
CA LYS A 61 18.47 10.82 -10.44
C LYS A 61 19.19 11.67 -9.39
N LYS A 62 18.49 12.18 -8.38
CA LYS A 62 19.12 12.95 -7.31
C LYS A 62 20.06 12.10 -6.45
N TRP A 63 19.66 10.87 -6.11
CA TRP A 63 20.46 9.96 -5.30
C TRP A 63 21.61 9.31 -6.09
N ASP A 64 21.41 9.04 -7.39
CA ASP A 64 22.45 8.47 -8.25
C ASP A 64 23.57 9.48 -8.58
N ASN A 65 23.31 10.79 -8.42
CA ASN A 65 24.27 11.89 -8.66
C ASN A 65 24.90 12.45 -7.37
N ALA A 66 24.73 11.77 -6.22
CA ALA A 66 25.33 12.14 -4.93
C ALA A 66 26.37 11.09 -4.52
#